data_AF-A0A7C4Q4F5-F1
#
_entry.id   AF-A0A7C4Q4F5-F1
#
_cell.length_a   1.000
_cell.length_b   1.000
_cell.length_c   1.000
_cell.angle_alpha   90.00
_cell.angle_beta   90.00
_cell.angle_gamma   90.00
#
_symmetry.space_group_name_H-M   'P 1'
#
loop_
_entity.id
_entity.type
_entity.pdbx_description
1 polymer ?
#
loop_
_entity_poly.entity_id
_entity_poly.type
_entity_poly.pdbx_seq_one_letter_code
_entity_poly.pdbx_strand_id
1 'polypeptide(L)'
;GRMSAQCLPLETARRVIRETAERAVRRLIAGDAPAPLRVDTPVNIEIEFHYPQMVDNAALLPGSQRLDGRRLAYHAADMLEAYRAFRAAVGLAGR
;
A
#
# COMPACT_ATOMS: atom_id res chain seq x y z
N GLY A 1 -4.42 -19.90 11.61
CA GLY A 1 -5.47 -19.49 10.66
C GLY A 1 -5.56 -17.98 10.55
N ARG A 2 -6.40 -17.46 9.64
CA ARG A 2 -6.52 -16.01 9.33
C ARG A 2 -6.76 -15.10 10.55
N MET A 3 -7.42 -15.61 11.59
CA MET A 3 -7.81 -14.87 12.79
C MET A 3 -7.02 -15.28 14.05
N SER A 4 -5.84 -15.87 13.89
CA SER A 4 -5.01 -16.34 15.01
C SER A 4 -3.54 -16.06 14.75
N ALA A 5 -2.81 -15.62 15.78
CA ALA A 5 -1.36 -15.44 15.71
C ALA A 5 -0.71 -15.93 17.01
N GLN A 6 0.58 -16.29 16.93
CA GLN A 6 1.40 -16.48 18.11
C GLN A 6 2.00 -15.14 18.49
N CYS A 7 1.48 -14.55 19.57
CA CYS A 7 1.89 -13.22 20.00
C CYS A 7 2.99 -13.29 21.07
N LEU A 8 3.91 -12.33 21.02
CA LEU A 8 4.84 -12.09 22.13
C LEU A 8 4.09 -11.56 23.36
N PRO A 9 4.56 -11.86 24.59
CA PRO A 9 4.09 -11.15 25.78
C PRO A 9 4.28 -9.64 25.65
N LEU A 10 3.37 -8.84 26.21
CA LEU A 10 3.33 -7.38 26.05
C LEU A 10 4.68 -6.71 26.32
N GLU A 11 5.33 -7.06 27.43
CA GLU A 11 6.61 -6.48 27.82
C GLU A 11 7.73 -6.82 26.82
N THR A 12 7.70 -8.03 26.26
CA THR A 12 8.66 -8.44 25.23
C THR A 12 8.42 -7.68 23.92
N ALA A 13 7.17 -7.56 23.49
CA ALA A 13 6.82 -6.82 22.28
C ALA A 13 7.25 -5.34 22.37
N ARG A 14 6.98 -4.69 23.51
CA ARG A 14 7.40 -3.30 23.78
C ARG A 14 8.91 -3.13 23.71
N ARG A 15 9.66 -4.04 24.34
CA ARG A 15 11.12 -4.05 24.30
C ARG A 15 11.63 -4.18 22.87
N VAL A 16 11.12 -5.16 22.11
CA VAL A 16 11.51 -5.38 20.71
C VAL A 16 11.24 -4.13 19.86
N ILE A 17 10.06 -3.52 19.97
CA ILE A 17 9.71 -2.30 19.21
C ILE A 17 10.69 -1.17 19.54
N ARG A 18 10.97 -0.93 20.83
CA ARG A 18 11.90 0.13 21.26
C ARG A 18 13.31 -0.10 20.70
N GLU A 19 13.87 -1.28 20.93
CA GLU A 19 15.24 -1.61 20.54
C GLU A 19 15.42 -1.64 19.02
N THR A 20 14.42 -2.14 18.28
CA THR A 20 14.46 -2.18 16.81
C THR A 20 14.35 -0.78 16.21
N ALA A 21 13.46 0.07 16.74
CA ALA A 21 13.33 1.46 16.30
C ALA A 21 14.61 2.27 16.58
N GLU A 22 15.16 2.15 17.79
CA GLU A 22 16.43 2.79 18.15
C GLU A 22 17.57 2.34 17.23
N ARG A 23 17.70 1.04 16.99
CA ARG A 23 18.71 0.49 16.09
C ARG A 23 18.54 1.00 14.66
N ALA A 24 17.30 1.09 14.15
CA ALA A 24 17.03 1.61 12.81
C ALA A 24 17.50 3.07 12.66
N VAL A 25 17.20 3.92 13.66
CA VAL A 25 17.63 5.33 13.66
C VAL A 25 19.15 5.43 13.77
N ARG A 26 19.79 4.66 14.65
CA ARG A 26 21.26 4.64 14.78
C ARG A 26 21.94 4.23 13.46
N ARG A 27 21.42 3.22 12.76
CA ARG A 27 21.94 2.80 11.45
C ARG A 27 21.79 3.88 10.38
N LEU A 28 20.65 4.59 10.37
CA LEU A 28 20.44 5.74 9.48
C LEU A 28 21.47 6.84 9.73
N ILE A 29 21.68 7.23 10.98
CA ILE A 29 22.68 8.26 11.35
C ILE A 29 24.10 7.80 10.97
N ALA A 30 24.40 6.52 11.13
CA ALA A 30 25.69 5.93 10.77
C ALA A 30 25.88 5.71 9.25
N GLY A 31 24.88 5.99 8.41
CA GLY A 31 24.95 5.75 6.96
C GLY A 31 24.83 4.28 6.54
N ASP A 32 24.43 3.38 7.45
CA ASP A 32 24.22 1.94 7.24
C ASP A 32 22.71 1.59 7.14
N ALA A 33 21.87 2.55 6.76
CA ALA A 33 20.46 2.28 6.48
C ALA A 33 20.28 1.73 5.06
N PRO A 34 19.25 0.88 4.82
CA PRO A 34 18.83 0.52 3.47
C PRO A 34 18.53 1.76 2.63
N ALA A 35 18.85 1.70 1.33
CA ALA A 35 18.51 2.77 0.41
C ALA A 35 16.99 2.98 0.35
N PRO A 36 16.51 4.23 0.20
CA PRO A 36 15.09 4.49 -0.02
C PRO A 36 14.56 3.74 -1.23
N LEU A 37 13.34 3.22 -1.13
CA LEU A 37 12.64 2.63 -2.27
C LEU A 37 12.42 3.72 -3.33
N ARG A 38 12.96 3.50 -4.52
CA ARG A 38 12.72 4.34 -5.69
C ARG A 38 11.75 3.62 -6.63
N VAL A 39 10.79 4.38 -7.14
CA VAL A 39 9.81 3.89 -8.12
C VAL A 39 10.01 4.67 -9.40
N ASP A 40 10.05 3.97 -10.53
CA ASP A 40 10.17 4.60 -11.84
C ASP A 40 8.88 5.32 -12.22
N THR A 41 9.01 6.44 -12.93
CA THR A 41 7.89 7.23 -13.44
C THR A 41 7.81 7.13 -14.98
N PRO A 42 6.60 7.12 -15.57
CA PRO A 42 5.28 7.16 -14.93
C PRO A 42 4.92 5.87 -14.19
N VAL A 43 4.07 5.98 -13.17
CA VAL A 43 3.64 4.87 -12.32
C VAL A 43 2.35 4.28 -12.87
N ASN A 44 2.38 2.98 -13.16
CA ASN A 44 1.20 2.23 -13.56
C ASN A 44 0.75 1.38 -12.38
N ILE A 45 -0.46 1.64 -11.87
CA ILE A 45 -1.05 0.82 -10.81
C ILE A 45 -2.16 -0.05 -11.38
N GLU A 46 -2.20 -1.31 -10.93
CA GLU A 46 -3.32 -2.23 -11.13
C GLU A 46 -3.93 -2.58 -9.78
N ILE A 47 -5.26 -2.55 -9.69
CA ILE A 47 -6.01 -2.83 -8.48
C ILE A 47 -6.95 -4.00 -8.78
N GLU A 48 -6.73 -5.13 -8.11
CA GLU A 48 -7.67 -6.25 -8.11
C GLU A 48 -8.61 -6.16 -6.92
N PHE A 49 -9.91 -6.23 -7.20
CA PHE A 49 -10.98 -6.18 -6.21
C PHE A 49 -11.56 -7.56 -5.94
N HIS A 50 -12.19 -7.71 -4.78
CA HIS A 50 -12.75 -9.00 -4.36
C HIS A 50 -13.96 -9.39 -5.20
N TYR A 51 -14.82 -8.43 -5.55
CA TYR A 51 -16.05 -8.68 -6.29
C TYR A 51 -16.21 -7.76 -7.52
N PRO A 52 -16.90 -8.21 -8.58
CA PRO A 52 -17.08 -7.41 -9.80
C PRO A 52 -17.72 -6.04 -9.57
N GLN A 53 -18.74 -5.95 -8.71
CA GLN A 53 -19.44 -4.70 -8.41
C GLN A 53 -18.53 -3.62 -7.79
N MET A 54 -17.47 -4.04 -7.09
CA MET A 54 -16.49 -3.09 -6.53
C MET A 54 -15.71 -2.38 -7.65
N VAL A 55 -15.42 -3.09 -8.74
CA VAL A 55 -14.75 -2.52 -9.92
C VAL A 55 -15.68 -1.61 -10.68
N ASP A 56 -16.95 -1.99 -10.81
CA ASP A 56 -17.96 -1.15 -11.46
C ASP A 56 -18.02 0.22 -10.78
N ASN A 57 -18.02 0.26 -9.45
CA ASN A 57 -18.01 1.51 -8.68
C ASN A 57 -16.66 2.23 -8.76
N ALA A 58 -15.54 1.50 -8.66
CA ALA A 58 -14.21 2.09 -8.77
C ALA A 58 -13.92 2.71 -10.14
N ALA A 59 -14.51 2.17 -11.21
CA ALA A 59 -14.38 2.67 -12.58
C ALA A 59 -15.00 4.07 -12.79
N LEU A 60 -15.76 4.59 -11.81
CA LEU A 60 -16.22 5.98 -11.80
C LEU A 60 -15.07 6.98 -11.59
N LEU A 61 -13.89 6.53 -11.15
CA LEU A 61 -12.70 7.37 -11.05
C LEU A 61 -12.26 7.83 -12.45
N PRO A 62 -12.24 9.14 -12.73
CA PRO A 62 -11.74 9.65 -14.01
C PRO A 62 -10.29 9.22 -14.26
N GLY A 63 -9.99 8.82 -15.50
CA GLY A 63 -8.65 8.34 -15.89
C GLY A 63 -8.37 6.88 -15.52
N SER A 64 -9.30 6.20 -14.84
CA SER A 64 -9.18 4.76 -14.61
C SER A 64 -9.60 3.94 -15.85
N GLN A 65 -8.96 2.80 -16.03
CA GLN A 65 -9.24 1.87 -17.13
C GLN A 65 -9.59 0.50 -16.58
N ARG A 66 -10.78 -0.02 -16.88
CA ARG A 66 -11.13 -1.40 -16.52
C ARG A 66 -10.33 -2.37 -17.39
N LEU A 67 -9.64 -3.32 -16.74
CA LEU A 67 -8.88 -4.37 -17.42
C LEU A 67 -9.71 -5.63 -17.61
N ASP A 68 -10.47 -6.03 -16.59
CA ASP A 68 -11.35 -7.20 -16.64
C ASP A 68 -12.47 -7.12 -15.58
N GLY A 69 -13.13 -8.25 -15.30
CA GLY A 69 -14.25 -8.33 -14.36
C GLY A 69 -13.91 -7.86 -12.94
N ARG A 70 -12.63 -7.92 -12.51
CA ARG A 70 -12.21 -7.58 -11.14
C ARG A 70 -10.96 -6.69 -11.07
N ARG A 71 -10.39 -6.25 -12.19
CA ARG A 71 -9.20 -5.38 -12.23
C ARG A 71 -9.43 -4.01 -12.87
N LEU A 72 -8.81 -3.00 -12.27
CA LEU A 72 -8.76 -1.61 -12.72
C LEU A 72 -7.29 -1.14 -12.82
N ALA A 73 -6.93 -0.44 -13.89
CA ALA A 73 -5.65 0.22 -14.07
C ALA A 73 -5.76 1.74 -13.95
N TYR A 74 -4.66 2.39 -13.56
CA TYR A 74 -4.51 3.84 -13.58
C TYR A 74 -3.06 4.21 -13.90
N HIS A 75 -2.87 5.13 -14.85
CA HIS A 75 -1.56 5.69 -15.22
C HIS A 75 -1.36 7.03 -14.51
N ALA A 76 -0.35 7.11 -13.66
CA ALA A 76 -0.04 8.28 -12.85
C ALA A 76 1.34 8.86 -13.20
N ALA A 77 1.49 10.18 -13.13
CA ALA A 77 2.77 10.85 -13.37
C ALA A 77 3.81 10.52 -12.29
N ASP A 78 3.36 10.33 -11.05
CA ASP A 78 4.21 10.01 -9.91
C ASP A 78 3.49 9.14 -8.86
N MET A 79 4.23 8.74 -7.82
CA MET A 79 3.70 7.93 -6.73
C MET A 79 2.64 8.64 -5.88
N LEU A 80 2.65 9.97 -5.81
CA LEU A 80 1.68 10.73 -5.03
C LEU A 80 0.31 10.71 -5.73
N GLU A 81 0.30 10.92 -7.04
CA GLU A 81 -0.89 10.77 -7.87
C GLU A 81 -1.39 9.32 -7.83
N ALA A 82 -0.50 8.33 -8.01
CA ALA A 82 -0.86 6.92 -7.94
C ALA A 82 -1.53 6.56 -6.59
N TYR A 83 -0.98 7.04 -5.47
CA TYR A 83 -1.55 6.80 -4.14
C TYR A 83 -2.93 7.45 -3.98
N ARG A 84 -3.12 8.67 -4.48
CA ARG A 84 -4.42 9.37 -4.45
C ARG A 84 -5.45 8.65 -5.32
N ALA A 85 -5.08 8.23 -6.53
CA ALA A 85 -5.93 7.46 -7.42
C ALA A 85 -6.36 6.13 -6.78
N PHE A 86 -5.41 5.39 -6.20
CA PHE A 86 -5.70 4.16 -5.45
C PHE A 86 -6.72 4.41 -4.32
N ARG A 87 -6.48 5.42 -3.47
CA ARG A 87 -7.38 5.74 -2.35
C ARG A 87 -8.77 6.15 -2.83
N ALA A 88 -8.86 6.89 -3.93
CA ALA A 88 -10.14 7.28 -4.53
C ALA A 88 -10.89 6.06 -5.09
N ALA A 89 -10.22 5.19 -5.86
CA ALA A 89 -10.80 3.97 -6.40
C ALA A 89 -11.32 3.04 -5.29
N VAL A 90 -10.53 2.82 -4.23
CA VAL A 90 -10.94 2.01 -3.07
C VAL A 90 -12.11 2.66 -2.31
N GLY A 91 -12.11 3.99 -2.17
CA GLY A 91 -13.23 4.71 -1.54
C GLY A 91 -14.55 4.60 -2.32
N LEU A 92 -14.48 4.53 -3.65
CA LEU A 92 -15.64 4.31 -4.51
C LEU A 92 -16.13 2.86 -4.46
N ALA A 93 -15.20 1.90 -4.41
CA ALA A 93 -15.49 0.47 -4.42
C ALA A 93 -16.32 -0.04 -3.22
N GLY A 94 -16.32 0.70 -2.09
CA GLY A 94 -17.06 0.34 -0.88
C GLY A 94 -18.47 0.95 -0.79
N ARG A 95 -18.90 1.69 -1.82
CA ARG A 95 -20.29 2.16 -1.96
C ARG A 95 -21.12 1.12 -2.70
#